data_AF-A0A7S4SFX5-F1
#
_entry.id   AF-A0A7S4SFX5-F1
#
_cell.length_a   1.000
_cell.length_b   1.000
_cell.length_c   1.000
_cell.angle_alpha   90.00
_cell.angle_beta   90.00
_cell.angle_gamma   90.00
#
_symmetry.space_group_name_H-M   'P 1'
#
loop_
_entity.id
_entity.type
_entity.pdbx_description
1 polymer ?
#
loop_
_entity_poly.entity_id
_entity_poly.type
_entity_poly.pdbx_seq_one_letter_code
_entity_poly.pdbx_strand_id
1 'polypeptide(L)'
;MKLLSTTIILSSFLNCALAQSLRRSLMGQQYNYQVVGDPETSNIKRNKPVGYSITFTNHWTETNHPYNYPSKDPHWSDFVYASHSRNYEMWRDRRVASKGIENIAEEGVTKDLVGEINSEIKGETVLDQVMGAWIRKATEGATSSPKEDLCVDKSHPFVSGIGMLAPSPDWFSGVYKLRLFDRETKFWYQKIEVNVYAWDAGTEGGNDYSFKNDPK
;
A
#
# COMPACT_ATOMS: atom_id res chain seq x y z
N MET A 1 18.36 8.07 18.15
CA MET A 1 17.25 7.41 17.45
C MET A 1 17.51 5.92 17.50
N LYS A 2 16.70 5.12 18.20
CA LYS A 2 16.88 3.64 18.19
C LYS A 2 16.15 3.13 16.95
N LEU A 3 16.90 2.69 15.94
CA LEU A 3 16.36 1.95 14.80
C LEU A 3 16.06 0.52 15.26
N LEU A 4 14.82 0.10 15.08
CA LEU A 4 14.39 -1.29 15.13
C LEU A 4 13.79 -1.57 13.77
N SER A 5 14.53 -2.30 12.94
CA SER A 5 14.09 -2.77 11.62
C SER A 5 12.73 -3.44 11.78
N THR A 6 11.69 -2.73 11.39
CA THR A 6 10.31 -3.19 11.44
C THR A 6 9.84 -3.22 10.01
N THR A 7 9.74 -4.41 9.44
CA THR A 7 9.32 -4.59 8.05
C THR A 7 7.80 -4.57 7.97
N ILE A 8 7.22 -3.63 7.22
CA ILE A 8 5.91 -3.84 6.61
C ILE A 8 6.15 -4.73 5.40
N ILE A 9 5.70 -5.98 5.44
CA ILE A 9 5.72 -6.85 4.27
C ILE A 9 4.35 -6.70 3.60
N LEU A 10 4.33 -6.14 2.39
CA LEU A 10 3.13 -6.10 1.55
C LEU A 10 3.23 -7.22 0.52
N SER A 11 2.38 -8.23 0.62
CA SER A 11 2.37 -9.39 -0.28
C SER A 11 1.12 -9.34 -1.15
N SER A 12 1.21 -9.16 -2.46
CA SER A 12 0.02 -9.05 -3.32
C SER A 12 -0.65 -10.42 -3.55
N PHE A 13 -1.91 -10.65 -3.16
CA PHE A 13 -2.63 -11.89 -3.45
C PHE A 13 -3.96 -11.61 -4.17
N LEU A 14 -4.05 -11.65 -5.50
CA LEU A 14 -5.37 -11.91 -6.10
C LEU A 14 -5.59 -13.42 -6.12
N ASN A 15 -6.68 -13.89 -5.50
CA ASN A 15 -7.16 -15.24 -5.80
C ASN A 15 -8.69 -15.27 -5.92
N CYS A 16 -9.13 -15.76 -7.06
CA CYS A 16 -10.49 -16.13 -7.37
C CYS A 16 -10.78 -17.49 -6.70
N ALA A 17 -11.75 -17.49 -5.77
CA ALA A 17 -12.34 -18.65 -5.08
C ALA A 17 -11.44 -19.45 -4.11
N LEU A 18 -11.67 -19.22 -2.80
CA LEU A 18 -11.76 -20.28 -1.80
C LEU A 18 -12.70 -19.87 -0.68
N ALA A 19 -13.98 -20.20 -0.88
CA ALA A 19 -14.98 -20.20 0.17
C ALA A 19 -14.72 -21.39 1.12
N GLN A 20 -14.88 -21.12 2.42
CA GLN A 20 -14.98 -22.08 3.54
C GLN A 20 -13.70 -22.76 4.03
N SER A 21 -12.94 -22.08 4.89
CA SER A 21 -12.67 -22.62 6.24
C SER A 21 -12.19 -21.50 7.18
N LEU A 22 -12.49 -21.66 8.48
CA LEU A 22 -12.12 -20.83 9.63
C LEU A 22 -12.98 -19.58 9.90
N ARG A 23 -14.25 -19.85 10.27
CA ARG A 23 -14.96 -19.01 11.24
C ARG A 23 -14.21 -19.02 12.58
N ARG A 24 -13.47 -17.96 12.87
CA ARG A 24 -13.40 -17.33 14.20
C ARG A 24 -13.03 -15.85 14.05
N SER A 25 -14.09 -15.04 14.04
CA SER A 25 -14.16 -13.69 14.58
C SER A 25 -13.12 -12.66 14.13
N LEU A 26 -13.38 -12.04 12.99
CA LEU A 26 -13.58 -10.58 12.94
C LEU A 26 -14.70 -10.30 11.93
N MET A 27 -15.86 -9.87 12.42
CA MET A 27 -16.87 -9.24 11.59
C MET A 27 -16.33 -7.90 11.06
N GLY A 28 -16.40 -7.68 9.74
CA GLY A 28 -16.20 -6.36 9.10
C GLY A 28 -14.80 -6.13 8.51
N GLN A 29 -14.60 -6.49 7.24
CA GLN A 29 -13.40 -6.07 6.51
C GLN A 29 -13.56 -4.60 6.10
N GLN A 30 -13.20 -3.69 7.00
CA GLN A 30 -13.27 -2.23 6.80
C GLN A 30 -12.06 -1.68 5.98
N TYR A 31 -11.07 -2.52 5.68
CA TYR A 31 -9.79 -2.13 5.07
C TYR A 31 -9.46 -2.99 3.84
N ASN A 32 -8.62 -2.47 2.95
CA ASN A 32 -8.30 -3.00 1.63
C ASN A 32 -7.24 -4.12 1.63
N TYR A 33 -6.85 -4.62 2.82
CA TYR A 33 -5.75 -5.56 3.03
C TYR A 33 -6.14 -6.67 4.02
N GLN A 34 -5.38 -7.75 4.03
CA GLN A 34 -5.53 -8.85 5.00
C GLN A 34 -4.25 -9.01 5.83
N VAL A 35 -4.32 -8.91 7.15
CA VAL A 35 -3.15 -9.16 8.02
C VAL A 35 -2.78 -10.64 7.97
N VAL A 36 -1.50 -10.94 7.81
CA VAL A 36 -0.94 -12.29 7.80
C VAL A 36 -0.45 -12.64 9.19
N GLY A 37 -1.05 -13.67 9.79
CA GLY A 37 -0.76 -14.07 11.16
C GLY A 37 -1.07 -12.99 12.19
N ASP A 38 -0.44 -13.11 13.36
CA ASP A 38 -0.54 -12.11 14.43
C ASP A 38 0.62 -11.11 14.32
N PRO A 39 0.35 -9.79 14.35
CA PRO A 39 1.41 -8.78 14.40
C PRO A 39 2.31 -8.96 15.64
N GLU A 40 3.62 -8.88 15.44
CA GLU A 40 4.57 -8.93 16.53
C GLU A 40 4.53 -7.59 17.28
N THR A 41 4.30 -7.59 18.59
CA THR A 41 4.21 -6.36 19.39
C THR A 41 5.55 -6.00 20.00
N SER A 42 5.96 -4.73 19.90
CA SER A 42 7.19 -4.22 20.50
C SER A 42 7.01 -3.92 22.00
N ASN A 43 8.11 -3.60 22.68
CA ASN A 43 8.10 -3.00 24.02
C ASN A 43 8.11 -1.46 24.01
N ILE A 44 7.85 -0.83 22.86
CA ILE A 44 7.78 0.63 22.73
C ILE A 44 6.32 1.09 22.79
N LYS A 45 5.99 1.90 23.80
CA LYS A 45 4.68 2.54 23.92
C LYS A 45 4.47 3.53 22.77
N ARG A 46 3.23 3.61 22.27
CA ARG A 46 2.85 4.47 21.14
C ARG A 46 3.02 5.99 21.35
N ASN A 47 3.38 6.42 22.56
CA ASN A 47 3.66 7.82 22.87
C ASN A 47 5.10 8.24 22.54
N LYS A 48 5.92 7.33 22.03
CA LYS A 48 7.25 7.61 21.48
C LYS A 48 7.18 7.49 19.96
N PRO A 49 7.75 8.45 19.21
CA PRO A 49 7.88 8.30 17.76
C PRO A 49 8.84 7.16 17.43
N VAL A 50 8.61 6.48 16.31
CA VAL A 50 9.43 5.38 15.79
C VAL A 50 9.53 5.47 14.26
N GLY A 51 10.55 4.82 13.69
CA GLY A 51 10.69 4.65 12.23
C GLY A 51 10.31 3.22 11.83
N TYR A 52 9.67 3.07 10.67
CA TYR A 52 9.31 1.79 10.07
C TYR A 52 10.01 1.62 8.73
N SER A 53 10.62 0.45 8.50
CA SER A 53 11.07 0.06 7.18
C SER A 53 9.92 -0.60 6.41
N ILE A 54 9.80 -0.31 5.12
CA ILE A 54 8.70 -0.81 4.30
C ILE A 54 9.28 -1.68 3.19
N THR A 55 8.71 -2.86 2.98
CA THR A 55 9.08 -3.76 1.88
C THR A 55 7.82 -4.26 1.21
N PHE A 56 7.60 -3.80 -0.02
CA PHE A 56 6.67 -4.46 -0.93
C PHE A 56 7.35 -5.68 -1.54
N THR A 57 6.63 -6.80 -1.60
CA THR A 57 7.06 -8.06 -2.22
C THR A 57 6.07 -8.45 -3.31
N ASN A 58 6.57 -8.57 -4.54
CA ASN A 58 5.77 -8.96 -5.68
C ASN A 58 5.43 -10.45 -5.66
N HIS A 59 4.15 -10.76 -5.81
CA HIS A 59 3.66 -12.09 -6.15
C HIS A 59 2.78 -12.07 -7.42
N TRP A 60 2.64 -10.91 -8.06
CA TRP A 60 1.98 -10.78 -9.36
C TRP A 60 2.94 -11.26 -10.45
N THR A 61 2.69 -12.48 -10.95
CA THR A 61 3.50 -13.16 -11.95
C THR A 61 2.61 -14.00 -12.85
N GLU A 62 3.11 -14.39 -14.04
CA GLU A 62 2.36 -15.29 -14.95
C GLU A 62 1.97 -16.61 -14.27
N THR A 63 2.82 -17.13 -13.37
CA THR A 63 2.55 -18.37 -12.64
C THR A 63 1.38 -18.23 -11.67
N ASN A 64 1.32 -17.13 -10.92
CA ASN A 64 0.31 -16.91 -9.89
C ASN A 64 -0.97 -16.27 -10.45
N HIS A 65 -0.86 -15.54 -11.57
CA HIS A 65 -1.93 -14.78 -12.22
C HIS A 65 -1.95 -15.02 -13.73
N PRO A 66 -2.18 -16.26 -14.20
CA PRO A 66 -1.98 -16.65 -15.61
C PRO A 66 -3.00 -16.07 -16.58
N TYR A 67 -4.16 -15.61 -16.09
CA TYR A 67 -5.21 -15.10 -16.97
C TYR A 67 -4.79 -13.75 -17.56
N ASN A 68 -4.61 -13.74 -18.89
CA ASN A 68 -4.19 -12.59 -19.70
C ASN A 68 -2.94 -11.87 -19.20
N TYR A 69 -2.07 -12.55 -18.44
CA TYR A 69 -0.86 -11.95 -17.91
C TYR A 69 -0.05 -11.25 -19.02
N PRO A 70 0.39 -10.00 -18.82
CA PRO A 70 1.01 -9.24 -19.90
C PRO A 70 2.39 -9.83 -20.23
N SER A 71 2.52 -10.29 -21.48
CA SER A 71 3.79 -10.84 -22.01
C SER A 71 4.87 -9.77 -22.21
N LYS A 72 4.49 -8.48 -22.22
CA LYS A 72 5.40 -7.36 -22.44
C LYS A 72 5.43 -6.46 -21.22
N ASP A 73 6.63 -6.34 -20.66
CA ASP A 73 6.99 -5.38 -19.60
C ASP A 73 6.07 -5.35 -18.36
N PRO A 74 5.73 -6.50 -17.74
CA PRO A 74 5.05 -6.51 -16.44
C PRO A 74 5.94 -5.89 -15.36
N HIS A 75 5.48 -4.83 -14.70
CA HIS A 75 6.25 -4.07 -13.73
C HIS A 75 5.36 -3.35 -12.69
N TRP A 76 6.00 -2.77 -11.68
CA TRP A 76 5.33 -1.90 -10.70
C TRP A 76 5.91 -0.50 -10.74
N SER A 77 5.14 0.59 -10.73
CA SER A 77 5.73 1.94 -10.64
C SER A 77 6.57 2.16 -9.38
N ASP A 78 7.16 3.35 -9.25
CA ASP A 78 7.56 3.82 -7.92
C ASP A 78 6.37 3.79 -6.96
N PHE A 79 6.65 3.51 -5.68
CA PHE A 79 5.65 3.48 -4.62
C PHE A 79 5.74 4.75 -3.79
N VAL A 80 4.58 5.25 -3.36
CA VAL A 80 4.50 6.35 -2.40
C VAL A 80 3.86 5.83 -1.11
N TYR A 81 4.46 6.13 0.03
CA TYR A 81 3.93 5.81 1.36
C TYR A 81 3.87 7.08 2.20
N ALA A 82 2.84 7.20 3.03
CA ALA A 82 2.70 8.30 3.97
C ALA A 82 2.23 7.81 5.33
N SER A 83 2.78 8.38 6.39
CA SER A 83 2.30 8.22 7.76
C SER A 83 1.36 9.36 8.12
N HIS A 84 0.20 9.04 8.68
CA HIS A 84 -0.86 10.02 8.76
C HIS A 84 -1.85 9.78 9.90
N SER A 85 -2.59 10.83 10.21
CA SER A 85 -3.68 10.85 11.19
C SER A 85 -4.93 10.18 10.62
N ARG A 86 -5.96 10.01 11.44
CA ARG A 86 -7.25 9.46 10.96
C ARG A 86 -7.94 10.35 9.91
N ASN A 87 -7.60 11.65 9.88
CA ASN A 87 -8.30 12.67 9.11
C ASN A 87 -7.82 12.76 7.65
N TYR A 88 -6.63 12.25 7.34
CA TYR A 88 -6.16 12.11 5.96
C TYR A 88 -6.75 10.85 5.30
N GLU A 89 -7.09 10.93 4.01
CA GLU A 89 -7.47 9.80 3.15
C GLU A 89 -6.65 9.90 1.85
N MET A 90 -5.66 9.03 1.67
CA MET A 90 -4.86 8.99 0.42
C MET A 90 -5.71 8.54 -0.77
N TRP A 91 -6.45 7.45 -0.57
CA TRP A 91 -7.40 6.86 -1.52
C TRP A 91 -8.35 5.97 -0.71
N ARG A 92 -9.52 5.61 -1.24
CA ARG A 92 -10.48 4.74 -0.54
C ARG A 92 -11.46 4.11 -1.52
N ASP A 93 -11.87 2.87 -1.24
CA ASP A 93 -12.95 2.22 -1.99
C ASP A 93 -14.18 3.13 -2.15
N ARG A 94 -14.71 3.21 -3.38
CA ARG A 94 -15.87 4.02 -3.78
C ARG A 94 -15.72 5.52 -3.54
N ARG A 95 -14.50 6.04 -3.53
CA ARG A 95 -14.23 7.49 -3.55
C ARG A 95 -13.56 7.85 -4.86
N VAL A 96 -13.80 9.08 -5.31
CA VAL A 96 -13.14 9.64 -6.49
C VAL A 96 -11.65 9.76 -6.21
N ALA A 97 -10.83 9.27 -7.13
CA ALA A 97 -9.38 9.42 -7.08
C ALA A 97 -8.99 10.91 -7.14
N SER A 98 -7.96 11.31 -6.39
CA SER A 98 -7.32 12.62 -6.62
C SER A 98 -6.53 12.58 -7.93
N LYS A 99 -6.09 13.75 -8.41
CA LYS A 99 -5.25 13.82 -9.61
C LYS A 99 -3.92 13.09 -9.39
N GLY A 100 -3.37 13.15 -8.17
CA GLY A 100 -2.19 12.36 -7.80
C GLY A 100 -2.40 10.86 -7.88
N ILE A 101 -3.57 10.35 -7.48
CA ILE A 101 -3.89 8.92 -7.56
C ILE A 101 -4.12 8.47 -9.00
N GLU A 102 -4.87 9.25 -9.77
CA GLU A 102 -5.09 9.04 -11.22
C GLU A 102 -3.75 8.90 -11.97
N ASN A 103 -2.85 9.87 -11.81
CA ASN A 103 -1.57 9.86 -12.51
C ASN A 103 -0.66 8.68 -12.12
N ILE A 104 -0.74 8.20 -10.87
CA ILE A 104 -0.02 6.98 -10.50
C ILE A 104 -0.69 5.77 -11.15
N ALA A 105 -2.00 5.65 -11.05
CA ALA A 105 -2.74 4.48 -11.52
C ALA A 105 -2.63 4.28 -13.04
N GLU A 106 -2.57 5.36 -13.82
CA GLU A 106 -2.52 5.32 -15.28
C GLU A 106 -1.08 5.40 -15.84
N GLU A 107 -0.23 6.24 -15.24
CA GLU A 107 1.09 6.56 -15.80
C GLU A 107 2.27 6.18 -14.89
N GLY A 108 2.01 5.80 -13.64
CA GLY A 108 3.05 5.57 -12.63
C GLY A 108 3.74 6.86 -12.15
N VAL A 109 3.17 8.04 -12.42
CA VAL A 109 3.79 9.34 -12.13
C VAL A 109 3.40 9.84 -10.74
N THR A 110 4.38 9.93 -9.84
CA THR A 110 4.16 10.22 -8.42
C THR A 110 4.12 11.70 -8.04
N LYS A 111 4.50 12.59 -8.97
CA LYS A 111 4.76 14.01 -8.69
C LYS A 111 3.58 14.73 -8.03
N ASP A 112 2.37 14.53 -8.56
CA ASP A 112 1.18 15.24 -8.08
C ASP A 112 0.75 14.71 -6.71
N LEU A 113 0.78 13.39 -6.48
CA LEU A 113 0.49 12.82 -5.16
C LEU A 113 1.49 13.30 -4.10
N VAL A 114 2.78 13.36 -4.43
CA VAL A 114 3.81 13.91 -3.52
C VAL A 114 3.50 15.37 -3.18
N GLY A 115 3.01 16.16 -4.13
CA GLY A 115 2.56 17.54 -3.93
C GLY A 115 1.33 17.65 -3.03
N GLU A 116 0.34 16.78 -3.23
CA GLU A 116 -0.85 16.66 -2.38
C GLU A 116 -0.46 16.32 -0.93
N ILE A 117 0.40 15.30 -0.74
CA ILE A 117 0.89 14.89 0.58
C ILE A 117 1.68 16.02 1.26
N ASN A 118 2.51 16.77 0.52
CA ASN A 118 3.23 17.92 1.08
C ASN A 118 2.30 19.02 1.58
N SER A 119 1.11 19.16 1.01
CA SER A 119 0.10 20.10 1.49
C SER A 119 -0.54 19.60 2.80
N GLU A 120 -0.75 18.29 2.92
CA GLU A 120 -1.27 17.64 4.13
C GLU A 120 -0.25 17.61 5.28
N ILE A 121 1.05 17.56 4.97
CA ILE A 121 2.12 17.77 5.97
C ILE A 121 2.02 19.16 6.59
N LYS A 122 1.80 20.21 5.77
CA LYS A 122 1.58 21.57 6.26
C LYS A 122 0.28 21.70 7.06
N GLY A 123 -0.70 20.85 6.76
CA GLY A 123 -1.97 20.74 7.47
C GLY A 123 -1.92 19.87 8.73
N GLU A 124 -0.76 19.29 9.06
CA GLU A 124 -0.55 18.40 10.22
C GLU A 124 -1.45 17.14 10.23
N THR A 125 -1.99 16.75 9.08
CA THR A 125 -2.76 15.51 8.92
C THR A 125 -1.89 14.35 8.48
N VAL A 126 -0.74 14.64 7.86
CA VAL A 126 0.35 13.72 7.50
C VAL A 126 1.62 14.14 8.26
N LEU A 127 2.40 13.17 8.74
CA LEU A 127 3.68 13.41 9.41
C LEU A 127 4.86 13.31 8.44
N ASP A 128 4.90 12.25 7.65
CA ASP A 128 6.06 11.90 6.84
C ASP A 128 5.63 11.16 5.57
N GLN A 129 6.50 11.18 4.56
CA GLN A 129 6.35 10.41 3.34
C GLN A 129 7.67 9.86 2.84
N VAL A 130 7.64 8.65 2.28
CA VAL A 130 8.82 7.97 1.71
C VAL A 130 8.44 7.31 0.40
N MET A 131 9.44 7.07 -0.47
CA MET A 131 9.23 6.47 -1.78
C MET A 131 10.00 5.16 -1.95
N GLY A 132 9.31 4.13 -2.40
CA GLY A 132 9.92 2.86 -2.83
C GLY A 132 10.22 2.89 -4.32
N ALA A 133 11.35 2.30 -4.73
CA ALA A 133 11.78 2.32 -6.13
C ALA A 133 10.97 1.37 -7.03
N TRP A 134 10.85 1.72 -8.30
CA TRP A 134 10.32 0.91 -9.40
C TRP A 134 10.86 -0.53 -9.39
N ILE A 135 9.95 -1.51 -9.38
CA ILE A 135 10.24 -2.90 -9.78
C ILE A 135 10.14 -3.02 -11.31
N ARG A 136 11.29 -2.92 -12.00
CA ARG A 136 11.38 -2.96 -13.47
C ARG A 136 10.86 -4.23 -14.13
N LYS A 137 10.83 -5.33 -13.39
CA LYS A 137 10.31 -6.62 -13.87
C LYS A 137 9.64 -7.32 -12.70
N ALA A 138 8.35 -7.60 -12.82
CA ALA A 138 7.55 -8.28 -11.81
C ALA A 138 7.88 -9.78 -11.75
N THR A 139 9.07 -10.14 -11.28
CA THR A 139 9.42 -11.53 -10.95
C THR A 139 8.92 -11.89 -9.56
N GLU A 140 8.71 -13.19 -9.31
CA GLU A 140 8.32 -13.67 -7.99
C GLU A 140 9.33 -13.22 -6.93
N GLY A 141 8.85 -12.63 -5.84
CA GLY A 141 9.68 -12.14 -4.74
C GLY A 141 10.49 -10.87 -5.05
N ALA A 142 10.29 -10.22 -6.20
CA ALA A 142 10.89 -8.91 -6.45
C ALA A 142 10.41 -7.90 -5.40
N THR A 143 11.31 -7.08 -4.88
CA THR A 143 10.98 -6.16 -3.78
C THR A 143 11.14 -4.69 -4.14
N SER A 144 10.37 -3.86 -3.46
CA SER A 144 10.56 -2.41 -3.42
C SER A 144 10.58 -1.93 -1.98
N SER A 145 11.60 -1.18 -1.63
CA SER A 145 11.77 -0.59 -0.29
C SER A 145 12.27 0.84 -0.40
N PRO A 146 11.68 1.78 0.35
CA PRO A 146 12.28 3.09 0.56
C PRO A 146 13.67 2.97 1.19
N LYS A 147 14.54 3.95 0.91
CA LYS A 147 15.89 3.99 1.50
C LYS A 147 15.87 4.48 2.94
N GLU A 148 14.93 5.37 3.26
CA GLU A 148 14.70 5.93 4.57
C GLU A 148 13.56 5.19 5.29
N ASP A 149 13.62 5.15 6.62
CA ASP A 149 12.51 4.69 7.44
C ASP A 149 11.38 5.75 7.41
N LEU A 150 10.13 5.30 7.33
CA LEU A 150 8.96 6.15 7.49
C LEU A 150 8.73 6.48 8.98
N CYS A 151 8.78 7.75 9.34
CA CYS A 151 8.52 8.19 10.71
C CYS A 151 7.03 8.11 11.04
N VAL A 152 6.69 7.60 12.23
CA VAL A 152 5.31 7.54 12.74
C VAL A 152 5.25 7.99 14.21
N ASP A 153 4.12 8.55 14.61
CA ASP A 153 3.89 8.98 15.99
C ASP A 153 2.47 8.71 16.49
N LYS A 154 2.19 9.10 17.73
CA LYS A 154 0.88 8.90 18.37
C LYS A 154 -0.29 9.55 17.59
N SER A 155 -0.04 10.68 16.94
CA SER A 155 -1.03 11.47 16.20
C SER A 155 -1.17 10.99 14.76
N HIS A 156 -0.14 10.36 14.21
CA HIS A 156 -0.03 9.84 12.85
C HIS A 156 0.27 8.33 12.82
N PRO A 157 -0.59 7.48 13.42
CA PRO A 157 -0.27 6.07 13.61
C PRO A 157 -0.68 5.15 12.45
N PHE A 158 -1.16 5.73 11.35
CA PHE A 158 -1.63 5.01 10.17
C PHE A 158 -0.66 5.17 9.01
N VAL A 159 -0.52 4.14 8.19
CA VAL A 159 0.21 4.19 6.92
C VAL A 159 -0.76 3.92 5.79
N SER A 160 -0.67 4.75 4.75
CA SER A 160 -1.24 4.44 3.44
C SER A 160 -0.13 4.44 2.40
N GLY A 161 -0.30 3.64 1.36
CA GLY A 161 0.62 3.63 0.23
C GLY A 161 -0.02 3.13 -1.04
N ILE A 162 0.66 3.38 -2.15
CA ILE A 162 0.17 3.09 -3.50
C ILE A 162 1.35 2.83 -4.45
N GLY A 163 1.16 1.90 -5.38
CA GLY A 163 1.99 1.72 -6.58
C GLY A 163 1.17 1.09 -7.70
N MET A 164 1.40 1.54 -8.93
CA MET A 164 0.76 1.01 -10.13
C MET A 164 1.27 -0.38 -10.44
N LEU A 165 0.40 -1.29 -10.88
CA LEU A 165 0.83 -2.47 -11.63
C LEU A 165 0.62 -2.20 -13.12
N ALA A 166 1.63 -2.50 -13.94
CA ALA A 166 1.59 -2.15 -15.36
C ALA A 166 2.08 -3.29 -16.25
N PRO A 167 1.57 -3.38 -17.49
CA PRO A 167 0.52 -2.53 -18.06
C PRO A 167 -0.84 -2.76 -17.41
N SER A 168 -1.62 -1.70 -17.19
CA SER A 168 -3.01 -1.74 -16.78
C SER A 168 -3.68 -0.42 -17.15
N PRO A 169 -5.03 -0.35 -17.14
CA PRO A 169 -5.72 0.90 -17.39
C PRO A 169 -5.47 1.94 -16.29
N ASP A 170 -6.00 1.66 -15.11
CA ASP A 170 -5.91 2.51 -13.93
C ASP A 170 -5.75 1.65 -12.66
N TRP A 171 -5.01 0.54 -12.77
CA TRP A 171 -4.89 -0.43 -11.68
C TRP A 171 -3.67 -0.19 -10.80
N PHE A 172 -3.91 -0.19 -9.50
CA PHE A 172 -2.87 -0.03 -8.48
C PHE A 172 -3.03 -1.01 -7.33
N SER A 173 -2.01 -1.11 -6.49
CA SER A 173 -2.09 -1.81 -5.21
C SER A 173 -1.44 -0.99 -4.10
N GLY A 174 -1.71 -1.37 -2.85
CA GLY A 174 -1.16 -0.70 -1.68
C GLY A 174 -2.00 -0.93 -0.43
N VAL A 175 -1.82 -0.07 0.57
CA VAL A 175 -2.55 -0.12 1.84
C VAL A 175 -3.27 1.19 2.10
N TYR A 176 -4.45 1.10 2.69
CA TYR A 176 -5.25 2.24 3.13
C TYR A 176 -5.45 2.16 4.65
N LYS A 177 -4.93 3.16 5.37
CA LYS A 177 -5.00 3.32 6.84
C LYS A 177 -4.55 2.07 7.62
N LEU A 178 -3.42 1.48 7.24
CA LEU A 178 -2.80 0.42 8.03
C LEU A 178 -2.35 0.97 9.39
N ARG A 179 -2.96 0.48 10.46
CA ARG A 179 -2.64 0.88 11.85
C ARG A 179 -1.42 0.13 12.37
N LEU A 180 -0.44 0.86 12.92
CA LEU A 180 0.84 0.28 13.35
C LEU A 180 1.01 0.05 14.87
N PHE A 181 0.02 0.34 15.70
CA PHE A 181 0.08 0.09 17.14
C PHE A 181 -1.06 -0.81 17.58
N ASP A 182 -0.87 -1.61 18.63
CA ASP A 182 -1.90 -2.43 19.25
C ASP A 182 -2.95 -1.62 20.04
N ARG A 183 -4.24 -1.94 19.85
CA ARG A 183 -5.33 -1.13 20.46
C ARG A 183 -5.45 -1.34 21.95
N GLU A 184 -5.12 -2.51 22.46
CA GLU A 184 -5.32 -2.85 23.87
C GLU A 184 -4.11 -2.40 24.68
N THR A 185 -2.93 -2.85 24.28
CA THR A 185 -1.68 -2.61 25.00
C THR A 185 -1.13 -1.21 24.77
N LYS A 186 -1.49 -0.56 23.65
CA LYS A 186 -0.96 0.75 23.19
C LYS A 186 0.55 0.73 22.88
N PHE A 187 1.09 -0.42 22.48
CA PHE A 187 2.47 -0.55 21.99
C PHE A 187 2.51 -0.54 20.47
N TRP A 188 3.61 -0.08 19.89
CA TRP A 188 3.87 -0.22 18.45
C TRP A 188 4.03 -1.70 18.09
N TYR A 189 3.59 -2.10 16.89
CA TYR A 189 3.93 -3.39 16.32
C TYR A 189 5.40 -3.38 15.87
N GLN A 190 6.19 -4.33 16.34
CA GLN A 190 7.56 -4.57 15.91
C GLN A 190 7.65 -5.19 14.51
N LYS A 191 6.58 -5.84 14.04
CA LYS A 191 6.43 -6.34 12.68
C LYS A 191 4.96 -6.51 12.35
N ILE A 192 4.57 -6.16 11.13
CA ILE A 192 3.26 -6.44 10.57
C ILE A 192 3.40 -6.81 9.10
N GLU A 193 2.77 -7.92 8.72
CA GLU A 193 2.71 -8.39 7.35
C GLU A 193 1.25 -8.37 6.90
N VAL A 194 1.01 -7.85 5.70
CA VAL A 194 -0.34 -7.78 5.14
C VAL A 194 -0.33 -8.15 3.66
N ASN A 195 -1.41 -8.81 3.25
CA ASN A 195 -1.70 -9.05 1.87
C ASN A 195 -2.43 -7.85 1.27
N VAL A 196 -1.99 -7.41 0.09
CA VAL A 196 -2.60 -6.33 -0.68
C VAL A 196 -3.21 -6.87 -1.97
N TYR A 197 -4.13 -6.12 -2.56
CA TYR A 197 -4.91 -6.54 -3.72
C TYR A 197 -4.90 -5.42 -4.76
N ALA A 198 -5.18 -5.73 -6.02
CA ALA A 198 -5.34 -4.71 -7.06
C ALA A 198 -6.67 -3.95 -6.87
N TRP A 199 -6.66 -2.67 -7.23
CA TRP A 199 -7.77 -1.72 -7.18
C TRP A 199 -7.81 -0.94 -8.49
N ASP A 200 -9.02 -0.64 -8.96
CA ASP A 200 -9.30 0.22 -10.12
C ASP A 200 -9.54 1.64 -9.58
N ALA A 201 -8.82 2.64 -10.11
CA ALA A 201 -8.93 4.03 -9.66
C ALA A 201 -10.25 4.70 -10.09
N GLY A 202 -10.93 4.14 -11.09
CA GLY A 202 -12.20 4.64 -11.61
C GLY A 202 -12.04 5.81 -12.58
N THR A 203 -10.86 5.97 -13.19
CA THR A 203 -10.49 7.11 -14.04
C THR A 203 -10.22 6.71 -15.49
N GLU A 204 -9.80 5.47 -15.75
CA GLU A 204 -9.64 4.93 -17.10
C GLU A 204 -10.52 3.69 -17.33
N GLY A 205 -11.15 3.61 -18.50
CA GLY A 205 -11.89 2.44 -18.95
C GLY A 205 -10.96 1.26 -19.23
N GLY A 206 -11.52 0.09 -19.52
CA GLY A 206 -10.72 -1.11 -19.81
C GLY A 206 -10.94 -2.23 -18.80
N ASN A 207 -10.82 -3.46 -19.27
CA ASN A 207 -11.10 -4.67 -18.49
C ASN A 207 -9.97 -5.71 -18.57
N ASP A 208 -8.82 -5.31 -19.10
CA ASP A 208 -7.65 -6.16 -19.30
C ASP A 208 -6.35 -5.34 -19.25
N TYR A 209 -5.19 -6.00 -19.19
CA TYR A 209 -3.88 -5.37 -19.12
C TYR A 209 -3.53 -4.61 -20.41
N SER A 210 -3.66 -3.28 -20.39
CA SER A 210 -3.36 -2.38 -21.51
C SER A 210 -3.12 -0.96 -21.01
N PHE A 211 -2.14 -0.25 -21.59
CA PHE A 211 -1.90 1.19 -21.36
C PHE A 211 -2.82 2.12 -22.16
N LYS A 212 -3.66 1.58 -23.05
CA LYS A 212 -4.44 2.36 -24.00
C LYS A 212 -5.91 2.04 -23.83
N ASN A 213 -6.61 2.89 -23.10
CA ASN A 213 -8.04 2.78 -22.95
C ASN A 213 -8.70 4.17 -23.04
N ASP A 214 -10.02 4.19 -23.07
CA ASP A 214 -10.78 5.44 -23.09
C ASP A 214 -10.97 5.93 -21.64
N PRO A 215 -10.86 7.24 -21.35
CA PRO A 215 -11.15 7.79 -20.03
C PRO A 215 -12.59 7.50 -19.55
N LYS A 216 -12.80 7.41 -18.22
CA LYS A 216 -14.13 7.25 -17.57
C LYS A 216 -14.80 8.59 -17.24
#